data_AF-A0A7C4YYE9-F1
#
_entry.id   AF-A0A7C4YYE9-F1
#
_cell.length_a   1.000
_cell.length_b   1.000
_cell.length_c   1.000
_cell.angle_alpha   90.00
_cell.angle_beta   90.00
_cell.angle_gamma   90.00
#
_symmetry.space_group_name_H-M   'P 1'
#
loop_
_entity.id
_entity.type
_entity.pdbx_description
1 polymer ?
#
loop_
_entity_poly.entity_id
_entity_poly.type
_entity_poly.pdbx_seq_one_letter_code
_entity_poly.pdbx_strand_id
1 'polypeptide(L)'
;MWDRESTETTVLLVEALTMLIVSCAAGLLVYSAILRRSVDDEKGWISTLPAFIAVWLIGQFAVLAYTLQTFPPLGLFFRSGSLTFSQFVFETTRILNLHLGFAASVMVFLPVAILGVLATLILILFRLQLELVPTAEDSDRPGNKVLGILGWLMALPGAVGVIFILFVPYVVSLLGATSWVGEGSTGSISMTQVWLNTTLPPLLVIVFIQLPVAYLGALGIGAVRPFGRWSEGLLLLFAPWLFATSMPFALQRMIALGNADALDSFLALVPPLLISVPMLVILTLFFKGHAPAWRQARAEGIPAARAFFTKLFMPSLPLAGFLAVLSFLAAAQDLIYSLVVGIRPEQFTAAGAILRFAGINLLGSEKVIAVVGLPLFLVFSVIFIALRIRYLDRLSLGREPSVMEQAKPG
;
A
#
# COMPACT_ATOMS: atom_id res chain seq x y z
N MET A 1 2.93 -33.52 -22.60
CA MET A 1 3.84 -32.41 -22.94
C MET A 1 2.95 -31.23 -23.27
N TRP A 2 2.91 -30.20 -22.41
CA TRP A 2 2.06 -29.04 -22.66
C TRP A 2 2.70 -28.22 -23.79
N ASP A 3 1.89 -27.79 -24.76
CA ASP A 3 2.36 -26.89 -25.80
C ASP A 3 2.77 -25.54 -25.18
N ARG A 4 3.83 -24.94 -25.69
CA ARG A 4 4.35 -23.67 -25.17
C ARG A 4 3.32 -22.56 -25.32
N GLU A 5 2.61 -22.55 -26.44
CA GLU A 5 1.55 -21.58 -26.73
C GLU A 5 0.38 -21.70 -25.74
N SER A 6 0.01 -22.93 -25.35
CA SER A 6 -1.06 -23.14 -24.36
C SER A 6 -0.65 -22.68 -22.96
N THR A 7 0.63 -22.83 -22.60
CA THR A 7 1.17 -22.39 -21.32
C THR A 7 1.22 -20.85 -21.23
N GLU A 8 1.70 -20.17 -22.29
CA GLU A 8 1.73 -18.71 -22.36
C GLU A 8 0.31 -18.12 -22.28
N THR A 9 -0.66 -18.70 -23.01
CA THR A 9 -2.06 -18.26 -22.99
C THR A 9 -2.70 -18.45 -21.61
N THR A 10 -2.44 -19.60 -20.96
CA THR A 10 -2.98 -19.90 -19.63
C THR A 10 -2.44 -18.93 -18.59
N VAL A 11 -1.16 -18.60 -18.67
CA VAL A 11 -0.50 -17.63 -17.78
C VAL A 11 -1.10 -16.24 -17.92
N LEU A 12 -1.19 -15.73 -19.15
CA LEU A 12 -1.76 -14.41 -19.42
C LEU A 12 -3.20 -14.33 -18.95
N LEU A 13 -3.96 -15.41 -19.11
CA LEU A 13 -5.33 -15.53 -18.61
C LEU A 13 -5.38 -15.48 -17.08
N VAL A 14 -4.52 -16.21 -16.37
CA VAL A 14 -4.45 -16.19 -14.89
C VAL A 14 -4.06 -14.81 -14.37
N GLU A 15 -3.07 -14.16 -14.99
CA GLU A 15 -2.65 -12.81 -14.63
C GLU A 15 -3.77 -11.80 -14.87
N ALA A 16 -4.42 -11.84 -16.05
CA ALA A 16 -5.56 -10.99 -16.38
C ALA A 16 -6.75 -11.21 -15.42
N LEU A 17 -7.07 -12.47 -15.09
CA LEU A 17 -8.11 -12.81 -14.12
C LEU A 17 -7.75 -12.30 -12.72
N THR A 18 -6.49 -12.41 -12.30
CA THR A 18 -6.05 -11.93 -10.99
C THR A 18 -6.15 -10.40 -10.93
N MET A 19 -5.69 -9.69 -11.96
CA MET A 19 -5.84 -8.24 -12.05
C MET A 19 -7.31 -7.81 -12.08
N LEU A 20 -8.16 -8.57 -12.78
CA LEU A 20 -9.61 -8.33 -12.80
C LEU A 20 -10.21 -8.51 -11.41
N ILE A 21 -9.90 -9.59 -10.70
CA ILE A 21 -10.39 -9.85 -9.34
C ILE A 21 -9.97 -8.73 -8.38
N VAL A 22 -8.69 -8.34 -8.42
CA VAL A 22 -8.16 -7.24 -7.59
C VAL A 22 -8.87 -5.92 -7.93
N SER A 23 -9.06 -5.63 -9.22
CA SER A 23 -9.75 -4.42 -9.68
C SER A 23 -11.22 -4.40 -9.24
N CYS A 24 -11.93 -5.53 -9.37
CA CYS A 24 -13.30 -5.69 -8.91
C CYS A 24 -13.41 -5.54 -7.39
N ALA A 25 -12.49 -6.15 -6.62
CA ALA A 25 -12.48 -6.05 -5.16
C ALA A 25 -12.22 -4.61 -4.70
N ALA A 26 -11.23 -3.93 -5.29
CA ALA A 26 -10.93 -2.53 -5.01
C ALA A 26 -12.11 -1.62 -5.39
N GLY A 27 -12.70 -1.85 -6.56
CA GLY A 27 -13.89 -1.13 -7.03
C GLY A 27 -15.08 -1.32 -6.09
N LEU A 28 -15.33 -2.54 -5.62
CA LEU A 28 -16.43 -2.85 -4.71
C LEU A 28 -16.24 -2.21 -3.32
N LEU A 29 -15.01 -2.18 -2.81
CA LEU A 29 -14.69 -1.47 -1.56
C LEU A 29 -14.97 0.02 -1.69
N VAL A 30 -14.44 0.65 -2.74
CA VAL A 30 -14.70 2.07 -3.03
C VAL A 30 -16.19 2.34 -3.20
N TYR A 31 -16.87 1.51 -4.00
CA TYR A 31 -18.29 1.67 -4.30
C TYR A 31 -19.15 1.60 -3.04
N SER A 32 -18.84 0.65 -2.16
CA SER A 32 -19.53 0.50 -0.88
C SER A 32 -19.39 1.72 0.02
N ALA A 33 -18.24 2.41 0.00
CA ALA A 33 -18.01 3.62 0.79
C ALA A 33 -18.81 4.82 0.26
N ILE A 34 -19.05 4.89 -1.06
CA ILE A 34 -19.80 5.99 -1.70
C ILE A 34 -21.31 5.76 -1.55
N LEU A 35 -21.78 4.54 -1.79
CA LEU A 35 -23.20 4.18 -1.67
C LEU A 35 -23.77 4.48 -0.29
N ARG A 36 -22.99 4.25 0.78
CA ARG A 36 -23.44 4.51 2.16
C ARG A 36 -23.84 5.96 2.36
N ARG A 37 -23.12 6.91 1.77
CA ARG A 37 -23.44 8.34 1.88
C ARG A 37 -24.74 8.72 1.17
N SER A 38 -25.11 8.02 0.09
CA SER A 38 -26.35 8.32 -0.64
C SER A 38 -27.63 7.97 0.14
N VAL A 39 -27.54 7.08 1.13
CA VAL A 39 -28.70 6.66 1.93
C VAL A 39 -29.10 7.75 2.93
N ASP A 40 -28.13 8.52 3.43
CA ASP A 40 -28.35 9.55 4.45
C ASP A 40 -28.66 10.93 3.88
N ASP A 41 -28.46 11.15 2.57
CA ASP A 41 -28.66 12.44 1.91
C ASP A 41 -30.06 12.53 1.27
N GLU A 42 -30.89 13.48 1.71
CA GLU A 42 -32.24 13.72 1.16
C GLU A 42 -32.22 14.00 -0.36
N LYS A 43 -31.09 14.49 -0.89
CA LYS A 43 -30.92 14.76 -2.33
C LYS A 43 -30.65 13.50 -3.16
N GLY A 44 -30.55 12.33 -2.53
CA GLY A 44 -30.41 11.02 -3.16
C GLY A 44 -29.13 10.85 -3.98
N TRP A 45 -29.15 9.91 -4.94
CA TRP A 45 -28.01 9.50 -5.76
C TRP A 45 -27.26 10.65 -6.47
N ILE A 46 -27.97 11.73 -6.83
CA ILE A 46 -27.44 12.83 -7.65
C ILE A 46 -26.30 13.58 -6.93
N SER A 47 -26.35 13.71 -5.61
CA SER A 47 -25.30 14.40 -4.85
C SER A 47 -24.00 13.59 -4.76
N THR A 48 -24.09 12.26 -4.84
CA THR A 48 -22.95 11.33 -4.75
C THR A 48 -22.27 11.03 -6.09
N LEU A 49 -22.96 11.26 -7.21
CA LEU A 49 -22.45 10.98 -8.56
C LEU A 49 -21.08 11.61 -8.86
N PRO A 50 -20.79 12.88 -8.48
CA PRO A 50 -19.48 13.48 -8.74
C PRO A 50 -18.34 12.75 -8.00
N ALA A 51 -18.57 12.38 -6.73
CA ALA A 51 -17.59 11.64 -5.95
C ALA A 51 -17.37 10.25 -6.54
N PHE A 52 -18.44 9.58 -7.00
CA PHE A 52 -18.36 8.31 -7.70
C PHE A 52 -17.49 8.39 -8.96
N ILE A 53 -17.76 9.35 -9.85
CA ILE A 53 -16.98 9.54 -11.08
C ILE A 53 -15.52 9.83 -10.74
N ALA A 54 -15.25 10.68 -9.75
CA ALA A 54 -13.90 11.03 -9.34
C ALA A 54 -13.11 9.81 -8.88
N VAL A 55 -13.65 8.98 -7.98
CA VAL A 55 -12.91 7.80 -7.52
C VAL A 55 -12.78 6.74 -8.61
N TRP A 56 -13.81 6.55 -9.44
CA TRP A 56 -13.71 5.65 -10.59
C TRP A 56 -12.56 6.07 -11.51
N LEU A 57 -12.47 7.35 -11.90
CA LEU A 57 -11.38 7.87 -12.72
C LEU A 57 -10.01 7.69 -12.07
N ILE A 58 -9.88 8.02 -10.78
CA ILE A 58 -8.63 7.82 -10.01
C ILE A 58 -8.24 6.35 -9.98
N GLY A 59 -9.22 5.45 -9.83
CA GLY A 59 -9.01 4.00 -9.91
C GLY A 59 -8.49 3.56 -11.28
N GLN A 60 -9.07 4.07 -12.37
CA GLN A 60 -8.58 3.79 -13.73
C GLN A 60 -7.14 4.28 -13.92
N PHE A 61 -6.81 5.48 -13.41
CA PHE A 61 -5.44 6.01 -13.46
C PHE A 61 -4.46 5.16 -12.65
N ALA A 62 -4.87 4.69 -11.47
CA ALA A 62 -4.06 3.80 -10.64
C ALA A 62 -3.77 2.46 -11.33
N VAL A 63 -4.79 1.83 -11.92
CA VAL A 63 -4.64 0.57 -12.67
C VAL A 63 -3.74 0.76 -13.88
N LEU A 64 -3.96 1.82 -14.67
CA LEU A 64 -3.13 2.12 -15.84
C LEU A 64 -1.67 2.37 -15.44
N ALA A 65 -1.44 3.17 -14.39
CA ALA A 65 -0.10 3.44 -13.89
C ALA A 65 0.58 2.17 -13.35
N TYR A 66 -0.17 1.30 -12.65
CA TYR A 66 0.34 0.02 -12.19
C TYR A 66 0.76 -0.86 -13.37
N THR A 67 -0.12 -1.07 -14.34
CA THR A 67 0.17 -1.88 -15.55
C THR A 67 1.40 -1.41 -16.30
N LEU A 68 1.64 -0.10 -16.40
CA LEU A 68 2.85 0.46 -17.03
C LEU A 68 4.15 0.12 -16.28
N GLN A 69 4.05 -0.18 -14.98
CA GLN A 69 5.20 -0.41 -14.09
C GLN A 69 5.33 -1.88 -13.63
N THR A 70 4.31 -2.72 -13.85
CA THR A 70 4.30 -4.12 -13.42
C THR A 70 5.40 -4.92 -14.10
N PHE A 71 6.03 -5.82 -13.34
CA PHE A 71 6.98 -6.81 -13.84
C PHE A 71 6.34 -8.18 -13.90
N PRO A 72 5.91 -8.65 -15.09
CA PRO A 72 5.43 -10.00 -15.23
C PRO A 72 6.62 -10.95 -15.15
N PRO A 73 6.74 -11.76 -14.07
CA PRO A 73 7.87 -12.67 -13.89
C PRO A 73 7.96 -13.72 -15.01
N LEU A 74 6.84 -14.01 -15.66
CA LEU A 74 6.73 -15.10 -16.63
C LEU A 74 7.36 -14.78 -17.98
N GLY A 75 7.40 -13.51 -18.40
CA GLY A 75 8.12 -13.15 -19.63
C GLY A 75 9.65 -13.25 -19.52
N LEU A 76 10.22 -13.53 -18.34
CA LEU A 76 11.61 -13.98 -18.24
C LEU A 76 11.81 -15.42 -18.73
N PHE A 77 10.81 -16.27 -18.58
CA PHE A 77 10.88 -17.69 -18.96
C PHE A 77 10.47 -17.90 -20.42
N PHE A 78 9.53 -17.09 -20.90
CA PHE A 78 9.04 -17.15 -22.26
C PHE A 78 9.64 -15.99 -23.06
N ARG A 79 10.65 -16.28 -23.89
CA ARG A 79 11.11 -15.36 -24.96
C ARG A 79 9.99 -15.21 -25.99
N SER A 80 8.94 -14.46 -25.67
CA SER A 80 8.03 -13.90 -26.65
C SER A 80 8.65 -12.57 -27.12
N GLY A 81 8.52 -12.24 -28.40
CA GLY A 81 9.21 -11.09 -29.01
C GLY A 81 8.83 -9.71 -28.44
N SER A 82 7.90 -9.64 -27.49
CA SER A 82 7.47 -8.43 -26.79
C SER A 82 8.05 -8.36 -25.38
N LEU A 83 9.08 -7.53 -25.16
CA LEU A 83 9.55 -7.24 -23.81
C LEU A 83 8.62 -6.22 -23.17
N THR A 84 8.14 -6.54 -21.96
CA THR A 84 7.50 -5.50 -21.15
C THR A 84 8.55 -4.48 -20.70
N PHE A 85 8.09 -3.29 -20.35
CA PHE A 85 9.00 -2.19 -20.07
C PHE A 85 9.88 -2.44 -18.83
N SER A 86 9.29 -3.03 -17.79
CA SER A 86 9.99 -3.44 -16.58
C SER A 86 11.02 -4.54 -16.85
N GLN A 87 10.73 -5.48 -17.75
CA GLN A 87 11.72 -6.45 -18.25
C GLN A 87 12.83 -5.78 -19.04
N PHE A 88 12.53 -4.78 -19.86
CA PHE A 88 13.55 -4.02 -20.58
C PHE A 88 14.50 -3.29 -19.59
N VAL A 89 13.97 -2.66 -18.55
CA VAL A 89 14.78 -2.04 -17.48
C VAL A 89 15.64 -3.09 -16.76
N PHE A 90 15.07 -4.25 -16.44
CA PHE A 90 15.84 -5.33 -15.81
C PHE A 90 16.95 -5.87 -16.72
N GLU A 91 16.65 -6.14 -18.00
CA GLU A 91 17.61 -6.65 -18.97
C GLU A 91 18.74 -5.65 -19.23
N THR A 92 18.43 -4.36 -19.36
CA THR A 92 19.44 -3.29 -19.49
C THR A 92 20.32 -3.17 -18.25
N THR A 93 19.75 -3.36 -17.05
CA THR A 93 20.51 -3.46 -15.80
C THR A 93 21.45 -4.66 -15.82
N ARG A 94 20.96 -5.83 -16.25
CA ARG A 94 21.73 -7.08 -16.31
C ARG A 94 22.94 -6.99 -17.25
N ILE A 95 22.81 -6.30 -18.39
CA ILE A 95 23.92 -6.09 -19.34
C ILE A 95 24.79 -4.86 -19.01
N LEU A 96 24.60 -4.25 -17.83
CA LEU A 96 25.31 -3.04 -17.36
C LEU A 96 25.16 -1.81 -18.28
N ASN A 97 24.13 -1.77 -19.13
CA ASN A 97 23.83 -0.60 -19.96
C ASN A 97 22.89 0.36 -19.22
N LEU A 98 23.41 0.94 -18.14
CA LEU A 98 22.65 1.74 -17.18
C LEU A 98 22.02 2.98 -17.82
N HIS A 99 22.65 3.57 -18.84
CA HIS A 99 22.14 4.74 -19.56
C HIS A 99 20.77 4.47 -20.22
N LEU A 100 20.63 3.31 -20.89
CA LEU A 100 19.35 2.90 -21.48
C LEU A 100 18.32 2.56 -20.41
N GLY A 101 18.74 1.90 -19.33
CA GLY A 101 17.86 1.60 -18.19
C GLY A 101 17.27 2.86 -17.56
N PHE A 102 18.08 3.91 -17.36
CA PHE A 102 17.61 5.20 -16.87
C PHE A 102 16.65 5.90 -17.83
N ALA A 103 17.01 5.96 -19.12
CA ALA A 103 16.16 6.56 -20.13
C ALA A 103 14.79 5.87 -20.15
N ALA A 104 14.78 4.55 -20.03
CA ALA A 104 13.57 3.77 -19.89
C ALA A 104 12.83 4.14 -18.59
N SER A 105 13.43 4.03 -17.41
CA SER A 105 12.78 4.39 -16.15
C SER A 105 12.13 5.79 -16.17
N VAL A 106 12.75 6.79 -16.80
CA VAL A 106 12.19 8.13 -17.01
C VAL A 106 10.99 8.12 -17.97
N MET A 107 11.07 7.40 -19.08
CA MET A 107 9.97 7.27 -20.05
C MET A 107 8.70 6.66 -19.43
N VAL A 108 8.81 5.75 -18.46
CA VAL A 108 7.66 5.22 -17.71
C VAL A 108 7.24 6.13 -16.57
N PHE A 109 8.19 6.75 -15.87
CA PHE A 109 7.87 7.66 -14.78
C PHE A 109 7.04 8.86 -15.25
N LEU A 110 7.35 9.42 -16.42
CA LEU A 110 6.67 10.62 -16.93
C LEU A 110 5.14 10.45 -17.07
N PRO A 111 4.59 9.45 -17.79
CA PRO A 111 3.15 9.25 -17.88
C PRO A 111 2.54 8.90 -16.51
N VAL A 112 3.23 8.11 -15.67
CA VAL A 112 2.78 7.79 -14.31
C VAL A 112 2.66 9.04 -13.45
N ALA A 113 3.64 9.94 -13.54
CA ALA A 113 3.64 11.22 -12.84
C ALA A 113 2.49 12.11 -13.31
N ILE A 114 2.23 12.18 -14.62
CA ILE A 114 1.10 12.92 -15.18
C ILE A 114 -0.22 12.35 -14.64
N LEU A 115 -0.40 11.04 -14.62
CA LEU A 115 -1.59 10.39 -14.06
C LEU A 115 -1.78 10.71 -12.57
N GLY A 116 -0.69 10.73 -11.80
CA GLY A 116 -0.71 11.11 -10.38
C GLY A 116 -1.12 12.57 -10.14
N VAL A 117 -0.61 13.49 -10.98
CA VAL A 117 -1.01 14.92 -10.98
C VAL A 117 -2.48 15.06 -11.34
N LEU A 118 -2.96 14.40 -12.39
CA LEU A 118 -4.36 14.42 -12.80
C LEU A 118 -5.29 13.86 -11.71
N ALA A 119 -4.94 12.73 -11.11
CA ALA A 119 -5.69 12.15 -9.99
C ALA A 119 -5.79 13.12 -8.80
N THR A 120 -4.68 13.77 -8.43
CA THR A 120 -4.65 14.74 -7.33
C THR A 120 -5.46 15.99 -7.66
N LEU A 121 -5.41 16.46 -8.91
CA LEU A 121 -6.22 17.58 -9.38
C LEU A 121 -7.71 17.23 -9.33
N ILE A 122 -8.10 16.01 -9.69
CA ILE A 122 -9.48 15.51 -9.52
C ILE A 122 -9.87 15.54 -8.03
N LEU A 123 -9.03 15.04 -7.11
CA LEU A 123 -9.31 15.06 -5.67
C LEU A 123 -9.59 16.49 -5.16
N ILE A 124 -8.77 17.47 -5.59
CA ILE A 124 -8.89 18.87 -5.20
C ILE A 124 -10.14 19.51 -5.81
N LEU A 125 -10.38 19.33 -7.12
CA LEU A 125 -11.52 19.92 -7.82
C LEU A 125 -12.86 19.40 -7.28
N PHE A 126 -12.94 18.10 -7.01
CA PHE A 126 -14.14 17.47 -6.46
C PHE A 126 -14.26 17.66 -4.95
N ARG A 127 -13.23 18.24 -4.29
CA ARG A 127 -13.15 18.46 -2.84
C ARG A 127 -13.52 17.22 -2.05
N LEU A 128 -12.95 16.09 -2.43
CA LEU A 128 -13.20 14.84 -1.73
C LEU A 128 -12.71 14.96 -0.28
N GLN A 129 -13.41 14.29 0.63
CA GLN A 129 -13.05 14.14 2.03
C GLN A 129 -13.57 12.80 2.54
N LEU A 130 -12.80 12.21 3.46
CA LEU A 130 -13.17 10.98 4.15
C LEU A 130 -13.77 11.35 5.50
N GLU A 131 -15.01 10.92 5.73
CA GLU A 131 -15.74 11.13 6.96
C GLU A 131 -16.01 9.78 7.62
N LEU A 132 -16.03 9.76 8.96
CA LEU A 132 -16.44 8.59 9.71
C LEU A 132 -17.90 8.77 10.10
N VAL A 133 -18.80 7.94 9.57
CA VAL A 133 -20.22 8.02 9.91
C VAL A 133 -20.42 7.46 11.32
N PRO A 134 -20.90 8.26 12.28
CA PRO A 134 -21.22 7.73 13.61
C PRO A 134 -22.38 6.73 13.49
N THR A 135 -22.24 5.56 14.11
CA THR A 135 -23.33 4.58 14.15
C THR A 135 -24.44 5.11 15.07
N ALA A 136 -25.71 5.03 14.66
CA ALA A 136 -26.84 5.50 15.47
C ALA A 136 -26.90 4.84 16.87
N GLU A 137 -26.28 3.67 17.07
CA GLU A 137 -26.13 3.04 18.39
C GLU A 137 -25.11 3.73 19.32
N ASP A 138 -24.19 4.55 18.80
CA ASP A 138 -23.13 5.20 19.61
C ASP A 138 -23.66 6.44 20.38
N SER A 139 -24.85 6.98 20.03
CA SER A 139 -25.43 8.13 20.74
C SER A 139 -26.22 7.77 22.02
N ASP A 140 -26.71 6.54 22.14
CA ASP A 140 -27.64 6.14 23.23
C ASP A 140 -27.03 5.24 24.31
N ARG A 141 -25.77 4.79 24.19
CA ARG A 141 -25.15 3.91 25.19
C ARG A 141 -24.23 4.68 26.13
N PRO A 142 -24.61 4.88 27.41
CA PRO A 142 -23.72 5.49 28.40
C PRO A 142 -22.46 4.64 28.59
N GLY A 143 -21.31 5.17 28.16
CA GLY A 143 -19.97 4.80 28.60
C GLY A 143 -19.64 3.32 28.64
N ASN A 144 -19.84 2.59 27.54
CA ASN A 144 -19.57 1.15 27.55
C ASN A 144 -18.05 0.88 27.39
N LYS A 145 -17.32 0.92 28.52
CA LYS A 145 -15.91 0.47 28.64
C LYS A 145 -15.67 -0.90 27.98
N VAL A 146 -16.71 -1.74 27.90
CA VAL A 146 -16.72 -3.04 27.25
C VAL A 146 -16.42 -2.93 25.75
N LEU A 147 -16.94 -1.93 25.04
CA LEU A 147 -16.66 -1.76 23.60
C LEU A 147 -15.21 -1.30 23.35
N GLY A 148 -14.68 -0.47 24.26
CA GLY A 148 -13.27 -0.07 24.26
C GLY A 148 -12.33 -1.24 24.60
N ILE A 149 -12.71 -2.09 25.56
CA ILE A 149 -11.99 -3.31 25.92
C ILE A 149 -12.05 -4.32 24.76
N LEU A 150 -13.18 -4.48 24.08
CA LEU A 150 -13.34 -5.37 22.91
C LEU A 150 -12.64 -4.81 21.64
N GLY A 151 -12.49 -3.49 21.56
CA GLY A 151 -11.62 -2.79 20.62
C GLY A 151 -10.16 -3.17 20.84
N TRP A 152 -9.69 -3.03 22.08
CA TRP A 152 -8.34 -3.43 22.49
C TRP A 152 -8.10 -4.94 22.37
N LEU A 153 -9.05 -5.79 22.75
CA LEU A 153 -8.97 -7.25 22.64
C LEU A 153 -8.89 -7.75 21.19
N MET A 154 -9.17 -6.89 20.19
CA MET A 154 -9.00 -7.20 18.76
C MET A 154 -7.86 -6.44 18.08
N ALA A 155 -7.48 -5.26 18.58
CA ALA A 155 -6.18 -4.67 18.28
C ALA A 155 -5.04 -5.58 18.78
N LEU A 156 -5.28 -6.31 19.87
CA LEU A 156 -4.35 -7.26 20.46
C LEU A 156 -4.04 -8.45 19.52
N PRO A 157 -4.97 -9.19 18.90
CA PRO A 157 -4.67 -10.19 17.87
C PRO A 157 -4.13 -9.60 16.56
N GLY A 158 -4.35 -8.32 16.26
CA GLY A 158 -3.64 -7.63 15.18
C GLY A 158 -2.16 -7.40 15.53
N ALA A 159 -1.88 -6.86 16.71
CA ALA A 159 -0.53 -6.66 17.23
C ALA A 159 0.18 -7.99 17.51
N VAL A 160 -0.52 -8.95 18.11
CA VAL A 160 -0.08 -10.34 18.31
C VAL A 160 0.06 -11.03 16.98
N GLY A 161 -0.77 -10.75 15.97
CA GLY A 161 -0.64 -11.28 14.61
C GLY A 161 0.59 -10.74 13.90
N VAL A 162 0.92 -9.44 14.06
CA VAL A 162 2.19 -8.86 13.60
C VAL A 162 3.37 -9.45 14.36
N ILE A 163 3.28 -9.57 15.69
CA ILE A 163 4.29 -10.23 16.51
C ILE A 163 4.41 -11.70 16.11
N PHE A 164 3.32 -12.40 15.81
CA PHE A 164 3.28 -13.81 15.43
C PHE A 164 3.86 -14.00 14.02
N ILE A 165 3.53 -13.13 13.05
CA ILE A 165 4.24 -13.06 11.77
C ILE A 165 5.72 -12.90 12.03
N LEU A 166 6.11 -11.98 12.92
CA LEU A 166 7.51 -11.65 13.15
C LEU A 166 8.29 -12.73 13.90
N PHE A 167 7.63 -13.42 14.85
CA PHE A 167 8.27 -14.33 15.78
C PHE A 167 8.08 -15.80 15.43
N VAL A 168 7.00 -16.21 14.78
CA VAL A 168 6.76 -17.64 14.53
C VAL A 168 7.79 -18.28 13.63
N PRO A 169 8.15 -17.73 12.46
CA PRO A 169 9.23 -18.30 11.65
C PRO A 169 10.58 -18.24 12.38
N TYR A 170 10.82 -17.24 13.22
CA TYR A 170 11.99 -17.20 14.10
C TYR A 170 11.97 -18.35 15.11
N VAL A 171 10.85 -18.55 15.83
CA VAL A 171 10.64 -19.62 16.81
C VAL A 171 10.68 -21.00 16.14
N VAL A 172 10.08 -21.18 14.96
CA VAL A 172 10.12 -22.42 14.18
C VAL A 172 11.56 -22.71 13.69
N SER A 173 12.33 -21.68 13.33
CA SER A 173 13.75 -21.84 13.01
C SER A 173 14.60 -22.15 14.25
N LEU A 174 14.28 -21.55 15.39
CA LEU A 174 14.97 -21.74 16.67
C LEU A 174 14.70 -23.13 17.27
N LEU A 175 13.49 -23.66 17.06
CA LEU A 175 13.07 -25.00 17.47
C LEU A 175 13.63 -26.13 16.58
N GLY A 176 14.50 -25.81 15.63
CA GLY A 176 15.28 -26.83 14.90
C GLY A 176 14.50 -27.60 13.82
N ALA A 177 13.32 -27.14 13.41
CA ALA A 177 12.53 -27.79 12.35
C ALA A 177 13.11 -27.59 10.93
N THR A 178 14.27 -26.93 10.79
CA THR A 178 14.90 -26.62 9.49
C THR A 178 16.00 -27.60 9.06
N SER A 179 16.22 -28.72 9.76
CA SER A 179 17.05 -29.83 9.26
C SER A 179 16.47 -30.55 8.01
N TRP A 180 15.40 -30.02 7.43
CA TRP A 180 14.67 -30.56 6.28
C TRP A 180 15.29 -30.20 4.90
N VAL A 181 16.42 -29.51 4.88
CA VAL A 181 17.24 -29.30 3.67
C VAL A 181 18.62 -29.86 3.96
N GLY A 182 18.99 -30.94 3.27
CA GLY A 182 20.27 -31.62 3.49
C GLY A 182 21.44 -30.65 3.43
N GLU A 183 22.26 -30.65 4.48
CA GLU A 183 23.45 -29.83 4.72
C GLU A 183 24.61 -30.07 3.72
N GLY A 184 24.32 -30.58 2.51
CA GLY A 184 25.34 -31.07 1.58
C GLY A 184 25.61 -30.22 0.34
N SER A 185 24.79 -29.21 0.00
CA SER A 185 25.01 -28.43 -1.22
C SER A 185 25.51 -27.01 -0.91
N THR A 186 26.70 -26.71 -1.40
CA THR A 186 27.31 -25.38 -1.46
C THR A 186 26.34 -24.41 -2.16
N GLY A 187 25.59 -23.63 -1.37
CA GLY A 187 24.60 -22.66 -1.87
C GLY A 187 23.20 -22.73 -1.22
N SER A 188 23.04 -23.33 -0.04
CA SER A 188 21.74 -23.40 0.65
C SER A 188 21.21 -22.01 1.04
N ILE A 189 20.11 -21.58 0.41
CA ILE A 189 19.39 -20.36 0.78
C ILE A 189 18.67 -20.61 2.11
N SER A 190 19.03 -19.85 3.16
CA SER A 190 18.33 -19.92 4.45
C SER A 190 16.93 -19.33 4.34
N MET A 191 15.89 -20.14 4.57
CA MET A 191 14.49 -19.67 4.55
C MET A 191 14.22 -18.61 5.62
N THR A 192 14.87 -18.71 6.78
CA THR A 192 14.78 -17.69 7.83
C THR A 192 15.32 -16.35 7.34
N GLN A 193 16.45 -16.37 6.62
CA GLN A 193 17.03 -15.17 6.04
C GLN A 193 16.11 -14.58 4.96
N VAL A 194 15.56 -15.41 4.08
CA VAL A 194 14.58 -14.96 3.07
C VAL A 194 13.38 -14.28 3.71
N TRP A 195 12.85 -14.88 4.77
CA TRP A 195 11.71 -14.33 5.50
C TRP A 195 12.06 -13.02 6.22
N LEU A 196 13.22 -12.93 6.87
CA LEU A 196 13.72 -11.69 7.50
C LEU A 196 13.96 -10.59 6.48
N ASN A 197 14.59 -10.90 5.35
CA ASN A 197 14.84 -9.96 4.26
C ASN A 197 13.55 -9.44 3.62
N THR A 198 12.50 -10.25 3.61
CA THR A 198 11.20 -9.88 3.03
C THR A 198 10.41 -8.96 3.96
N THR A 199 10.50 -9.20 5.28
CA THR A 199 9.62 -8.54 6.25
C THR A 199 10.30 -7.38 6.97
N LEU A 200 11.54 -7.56 7.43
CA LEU A 200 12.16 -6.61 8.35
C LEU A 200 12.49 -5.27 7.70
N PRO A 201 13.18 -5.19 6.53
CA PRO A 201 13.51 -3.89 5.93
C PRO A 201 12.28 -3.03 5.59
N PRO A 202 11.24 -3.55 4.88
CA PRO A 202 10.04 -2.76 4.62
C PRO A 202 9.32 -2.32 5.89
N LEU A 203 9.20 -3.21 6.88
CA LEU A 203 8.51 -2.89 8.13
C LEU A 203 9.20 -1.75 8.88
N LEU A 204 10.52 -1.80 9.02
CA LEU A 204 11.29 -0.75 9.69
C LEU A 204 11.09 0.61 9.01
N VAL A 205 11.18 0.64 7.67
CA VAL A 205 11.02 1.87 6.89
C VAL A 205 9.59 2.41 6.99
N ILE A 206 8.59 1.53 6.96
CA ILE A 206 7.19 1.93 7.10
C ILE A 206 6.93 2.52 8.48
N VAL A 207 7.30 1.80 9.54
CA VAL A 207 6.98 2.19 10.93
C VAL A 207 7.74 3.43 11.36
N PHE A 208 9.03 3.54 11.01
CA PHE A 208 9.88 4.62 11.51
C PHE A 208 9.98 5.83 10.57
N ILE A 209 9.69 5.67 9.27
CA ILE A 209 9.86 6.74 8.27
C ILE A 209 8.56 7.03 7.54
N GLN A 210 8.05 6.10 6.74
CA GLN A 210 6.92 6.40 5.84
C GLN A 210 5.67 6.80 6.61
N LEU A 211 5.28 6.03 7.63
CA LEU A 211 4.06 6.27 8.40
C LEU A 211 4.14 7.58 9.20
N PRO A 212 5.18 7.85 10.01
CA PRO A 212 5.27 9.13 10.72
C PRO A 212 5.33 10.34 9.78
N VAL A 213 6.11 10.26 8.70
CA VAL A 213 6.25 11.38 7.75
C VAL A 213 4.93 11.63 7.01
N ALA A 214 4.29 10.58 6.49
CA ALA A 214 2.99 10.70 5.82
C ALA A 214 1.90 11.19 6.78
N TYR A 215 1.89 10.69 8.02
CA TYR A 215 0.90 11.08 9.02
C TYR A 215 1.06 12.55 9.44
N LEU A 216 2.27 12.99 9.75
CA LEU A 216 2.55 14.39 10.11
C LEU A 216 2.31 15.34 8.94
N GLY A 217 2.72 14.95 7.73
CA GLY A 217 2.42 15.70 6.51
C GLY A 217 0.92 15.84 6.28
N ALA A 218 0.18 14.73 6.40
CA ALA A 218 -1.26 14.72 6.24
C ALA A 218 -1.98 15.54 7.31
N LEU A 219 -1.50 15.50 8.55
CA LEU A 219 -2.02 16.31 9.65
C LEU A 219 -1.83 17.80 9.38
N GLY A 220 -0.63 18.19 8.94
CA GLY A 220 -0.30 19.57 8.58
C GLY A 220 -1.15 20.08 7.42
N ILE A 221 -1.26 19.30 6.35
CA ILE A 221 -2.01 19.67 5.15
C ILE A 221 -3.53 19.66 5.41
N GLY A 222 -4.05 18.59 6.03
CA GLY A 222 -5.49 18.33 6.15
C GLY A 222 -6.18 18.95 7.37
N ALA A 223 -5.58 18.85 8.56
CA ALA A 223 -6.18 19.34 9.80
C ALA A 223 -5.79 20.79 10.12
N VAL A 224 -4.48 21.09 10.11
CA VAL A 224 -3.96 22.43 10.43
C VAL A 224 -4.32 23.44 9.33
N ARG A 225 -4.22 23.02 8.06
CA ARG A 225 -4.54 23.83 6.87
C ARG A 225 -3.90 25.23 6.92
N PRO A 226 -2.56 25.36 6.89
CA PRO A 226 -1.87 26.64 7.07
C PRO A 226 -2.29 27.71 6.05
N PHE A 227 -2.67 27.30 4.84
CA PHE A 227 -3.13 28.20 3.77
C PHE A 227 -4.66 28.15 3.59
N GLY A 228 -5.39 27.71 4.62
CA GLY A 228 -6.84 27.50 4.56
C GLY A 228 -7.21 26.50 3.45
N ARG A 229 -8.13 26.90 2.57
CA ARG A 229 -8.61 26.08 1.44
C ARG A 229 -7.52 25.71 0.42
N TRP A 230 -6.44 26.47 0.34
CA TRP A 230 -5.37 26.25 -0.62
C TRP A 230 -4.35 25.21 -0.15
N SER A 231 -4.42 24.79 1.12
CA SER A 231 -3.50 23.80 1.67
C SER A 231 -3.53 22.48 0.89
N GLU A 232 -4.68 22.12 0.31
CA GLU A 232 -4.83 20.94 -0.56
C GLU A 232 -3.95 21.02 -1.82
N GLY A 233 -3.64 22.22 -2.31
CA GLY A 233 -2.71 22.43 -3.40
C GLY A 233 -1.29 21.93 -3.09
N LEU A 234 -0.91 21.82 -1.81
CA LEU A 234 0.37 21.22 -1.41
C LEU A 234 0.46 19.74 -1.80
N LEU A 235 -0.67 19.03 -1.96
CA LEU A 235 -0.66 17.64 -2.45
C LEU A 235 -0.14 17.56 -3.89
N LEU A 236 -0.27 18.62 -4.70
CA LEU A 236 0.26 18.65 -6.07
C LEU A 236 1.79 18.54 -6.10
N LEU A 237 2.48 18.96 -5.03
CA LEU A 237 3.94 18.78 -4.92
C LEU A 237 4.33 17.30 -4.85
N PHE A 238 3.47 16.46 -4.26
CA PHE A 238 3.71 15.02 -4.12
C PHE A 238 3.03 14.19 -5.22
N ALA A 239 2.11 14.80 -5.96
CA ALA A 239 1.28 14.12 -6.95
C ALA A 239 2.05 13.34 -8.04
N PRO A 240 3.21 13.79 -8.55
CA PRO A 240 4.01 13.00 -9.50
C PRO A 240 4.41 11.60 -8.97
N TRP A 241 4.47 11.42 -7.65
CA TRP A 241 4.84 10.15 -7.01
C TRP A 241 3.64 9.35 -6.52
N LEU A 242 2.41 9.82 -6.74
CA LEU A 242 1.19 9.17 -6.21
C LEU A 242 1.04 7.73 -6.70
N PHE A 243 1.36 7.46 -7.97
CA PHE A 243 1.28 6.12 -8.55
C PHE A 243 2.65 5.52 -8.87
N ALA A 244 3.74 6.17 -8.46
CA ALA A 244 5.07 5.67 -8.73
C ALA A 244 5.36 4.46 -7.84
N THR A 245 5.78 3.35 -8.46
CA THR A 245 6.31 2.18 -7.74
C THR A 245 7.81 2.35 -7.51
N SER A 246 8.47 1.32 -6.99
CA SER A 246 9.93 1.31 -6.83
C SER A 246 10.69 1.28 -8.17
N MET A 247 10.03 0.84 -9.25
CA MET A 247 10.67 0.55 -10.53
C MET A 247 11.46 1.74 -11.09
N PRO A 248 10.93 2.97 -11.17
CA PRO A 248 11.66 4.09 -11.73
C PRO A 248 12.89 4.50 -10.90
N PHE A 249 12.92 4.11 -9.62
CA PHE A 249 13.95 4.50 -8.66
C PHE A 249 14.98 3.39 -8.39
N ALA A 250 14.71 2.15 -8.81
CA ALA A 250 15.54 0.99 -8.49
C ALA A 250 16.99 1.16 -8.97
N LEU A 251 17.19 1.61 -10.21
CA LEU A 251 18.51 1.83 -10.80
C LEU A 251 19.30 2.94 -10.08
N GLN A 252 18.65 4.08 -9.82
CA GLN A 252 19.27 5.19 -9.09
C GLN A 252 19.73 4.72 -7.71
N ARG A 253 18.87 3.96 -7.02
CA ARG A 253 19.15 3.43 -5.69
C ARG A 253 20.30 2.42 -5.71
N MET A 254 20.34 1.53 -6.70
CA MET A 254 21.44 0.58 -6.89
C MET A 254 22.79 1.30 -7.05
N ILE A 255 22.86 2.34 -7.88
CA ILE A 255 24.09 3.12 -8.07
C ILE A 255 24.48 3.85 -6.78
N ALA A 256 23.51 4.45 -6.09
CA ALA A 256 23.77 5.13 -4.82
C ALA A 256 24.30 4.15 -3.75
N LEU A 257 23.77 2.93 -3.70
CA LEU A 257 24.26 1.87 -2.81
C LEU A 257 25.63 1.35 -3.24
N GLY A 258 25.90 1.24 -4.55
CA GLY A 258 27.19 0.82 -5.09
C GLY A 258 28.29 1.81 -4.75
N ASN A 259 28.02 3.11 -4.93
CA ASN A 259 28.95 4.18 -4.56
C ASN A 259 29.22 4.26 -3.05
N ALA A 260 28.33 3.70 -2.23
CA ALA A 260 28.46 3.66 -0.77
C ALA A 260 28.97 2.30 -0.26
N ASP A 261 29.40 1.40 -1.14
CA ASP A 261 29.79 0.01 -0.83
C ASP A 261 28.74 -0.75 0.02
N ALA A 262 27.46 -0.41 -0.16
CA ALA A 262 26.35 -0.89 0.63
C ALA A 262 25.46 -1.89 -0.11
N LEU A 263 25.78 -2.27 -1.36
CA LEU A 263 25.02 -3.23 -2.16
C LEU A 263 24.91 -4.61 -1.52
N ASP A 264 25.95 -5.05 -0.80
CA ASP A 264 26.00 -6.35 -0.14
C ASP A 264 25.47 -6.31 1.31
N SER A 265 24.83 -5.21 1.71
CA SER A 265 24.38 -5.00 3.09
C SER A 265 22.87 -5.19 3.25
N PHE A 266 22.42 -5.28 4.50
CA PHE A 266 20.99 -5.25 4.84
C PHE A 266 20.31 -3.94 4.39
N LEU A 267 21.05 -2.82 4.36
CA LEU A 267 20.53 -1.52 3.90
C LEU A 267 20.16 -1.51 2.42
N ALA A 268 20.70 -2.47 1.64
CA ALA A 268 20.36 -2.62 0.25
C ALA A 268 18.88 -3.02 0.06
N LEU A 269 18.32 -3.75 1.02
CA LEU A 269 16.93 -4.23 0.98
C LEU A 269 15.90 -3.18 1.42
N VAL A 270 16.35 -2.02 1.92
CA VAL A 270 15.48 -0.90 2.26
C VAL A 270 14.80 -0.39 0.98
N PRO A 271 13.45 -0.37 0.90
CA PRO A 271 12.74 0.12 -0.27
C PRO A 271 13.18 1.55 -0.64
N PRO A 272 13.28 1.87 -1.94
CA PRO A 272 13.77 3.17 -2.40
C PRO A 272 12.80 4.32 -2.07
N LEU A 273 11.52 4.00 -1.88
CA LEU A 273 10.48 4.96 -1.55
C LEU A 273 10.46 5.21 -0.03
N LEU A 274 10.97 6.36 0.40
CA LEU A 274 10.96 6.76 1.82
C LEU A 274 9.64 7.42 2.24
N ILE A 275 8.82 7.86 1.28
CA ILE A 275 7.54 8.52 1.53
C ILE A 275 6.47 7.77 0.74
N SER A 276 5.45 7.27 1.45
CA SER A 276 4.26 6.69 0.83
C SER A 276 3.26 7.81 0.51
N VAL A 277 3.31 8.32 -0.73
CA VAL A 277 2.39 9.39 -1.18
C VAL A 277 0.92 8.95 -1.16
N PRO A 278 0.53 7.72 -1.54
CA PRO A 278 -0.85 7.26 -1.36
C PRO A 278 -1.33 7.38 0.09
N MET A 279 -0.47 7.00 1.05
CA MET A 279 -0.78 7.09 2.47
C MET A 279 -0.97 8.55 2.90
N LEU A 280 -0.07 9.45 2.47
CA LEU A 280 -0.17 10.89 2.71
C LEU A 280 -1.50 11.46 2.20
N VAL A 281 -1.87 11.14 0.95
CA VAL A 281 -3.10 11.64 0.32
C VAL A 281 -4.33 11.14 1.09
N ILE A 282 -4.44 9.83 1.35
CA ILE A 282 -5.62 9.25 2.02
C ILE A 282 -5.78 9.80 3.45
N LEU A 283 -4.69 9.88 4.22
CA LEU A 283 -4.73 10.48 5.57
C LEU A 283 -5.07 11.97 5.51
N THR A 284 -4.63 12.69 4.48
CA THR A 284 -4.98 14.11 4.30
C THR A 284 -6.47 14.28 4.10
N LEU A 285 -7.10 13.44 3.26
CA LEU A 285 -8.55 13.44 3.04
C LEU A 285 -9.31 13.10 4.32
N PHE A 286 -8.78 12.20 5.15
CA PHE A 286 -9.35 11.85 6.44
C PHE A 286 -9.30 13.02 7.44
N PHE A 287 -8.12 13.61 7.64
CA PHE A 287 -7.96 14.75 8.53
C PHE A 287 -8.75 15.98 8.05
N LYS A 288 -8.85 16.16 6.72
CA LYS A 288 -9.69 17.17 6.11
C LYS A 288 -11.15 17.03 6.56
N GLY A 289 -11.71 15.82 6.50
CA GLY A 289 -13.09 15.54 6.90
C GLY A 289 -13.34 15.70 8.41
N HIS A 290 -12.33 15.42 9.25
CA HIS A 290 -12.46 15.50 10.71
C HIS A 290 -12.10 16.87 11.31
N ALA A 291 -11.46 17.76 10.53
CA ALA A 291 -11.06 19.08 10.99
C ALA A 291 -12.23 19.95 11.53
N PRO A 292 -13.44 19.97 10.92
CA PRO A 292 -14.57 20.72 11.45
C PRO A 292 -14.99 20.25 12.84
N ALA A 293 -15.13 18.94 13.04
CA ALA A 293 -15.51 18.34 14.33
C ALA A 293 -14.47 18.64 15.43
N TRP A 294 -13.19 18.65 15.08
CA TRP A 294 -12.12 19.05 16.00
C TRP A 294 -12.20 20.53 16.38
N ARG A 295 -12.45 21.43 15.41
CA ARG A 295 -12.61 22.88 15.68
C ARG A 295 -13.85 23.16 16.50
N GLN A 296 -14.95 22.48 16.23
CA GLN A 296 -16.19 22.58 17.01
C GLN A 296 -15.96 22.14 18.46
N ALA A 297 -15.33 20.98 18.69
CA ALA A 297 -14.97 20.52 20.03
C ALA A 297 -14.12 21.55 20.80
N ARG A 298 -13.22 22.26 20.11
CA ARG A 298 -12.45 23.36 20.72
C ARG A 298 -13.30 24.58 21.05
N ALA A 299 -14.26 24.94 20.19
CA ALA A 299 -15.20 26.02 20.44
C ALA A 299 -16.13 25.74 21.63
N GLU A 300 -16.44 24.46 21.87
CA GLU A 300 -17.19 23.98 23.05
C GLU A 300 -16.36 23.99 24.36
N GLY A 301 -15.12 24.49 24.33
CA GLY A 301 -14.26 24.62 25.50
C GLY A 301 -13.49 23.36 25.88
N ILE A 302 -13.51 22.30 25.06
CA ILE A 302 -12.71 21.10 25.31
C ILE A 302 -11.22 21.45 25.14
N PRO A 303 -10.34 21.06 26.08
CA PRO A 303 -8.90 21.31 25.97
C PRO A 303 -8.33 20.83 24.64
N ALA A 304 -7.48 21.64 24.00
CA ALA A 304 -7.00 21.40 22.63
C ALA A 304 -6.36 20.02 22.45
N ALA A 305 -5.56 19.56 23.42
CA ALA A 305 -4.94 18.24 23.40
C ALA A 305 -5.97 17.10 23.46
N ARG A 306 -7.01 17.24 24.30
CA ARG A 306 -8.08 16.24 24.42
C ARG A 306 -8.91 16.20 23.15
N ALA A 307 -9.31 17.36 22.61
CA ALA A 307 -10.05 17.44 21.35
C ALA A 307 -9.25 16.86 20.18
N PHE A 308 -7.95 17.14 20.11
CA PHE A 308 -7.06 16.55 19.11
C PHE A 308 -7.02 15.02 19.23
N PHE A 309 -6.79 14.51 20.44
CA PHE A 309 -6.64 13.07 20.66
C PHE A 309 -7.94 12.31 20.34
N THR A 310 -9.09 12.83 20.76
CA THR A 310 -10.38 12.15 20.60
C THR A 310 -10.99 12.31 19.22
N LYS A 311 -10.81 13.46 18.54
CA LYS A 311 -11.44 13.75 17.25
C LYS A 311 -10.55 13.51 16.04
N LEU A 312 -9.22 13.56 16.18
CA LEU A 312 -8.28 13.38 15.07
C LEU A 312 -7.42 12.13 15.24
N PHE A 313 -6.65 12.05 16.33
CA PHE A 313 -5.63 11.01 16.49
C PHE A 313 -6.24 9.62 16.59
N MET A 314 -7.07 9.38 17.61
CA MET A 314 -7.63 8.05 17.87
C MET A 314 -8.48 7.51 16.70
N PRO A 315 -9.35 8.30 16.06
CA PRO A 315 -10.09 7.85 14.88
C PRO A 315 -9.19 7.51 13.68
N SER A 316 -8.05 8.19 13.52
CA SER A 316 -7.16 7.96 12.37
C SER A 316 -6.26 6.73 12.49
N LEU A 317 -6.01 6.22 13.71
CA LEU A 317 -5.08 5.11 13.94
C LEU A 317 -5.41 3.83 13.15
N PRO A 318 -6.68 3.36 13.08
CA PRO A 318 -7.02 2.18 12.28
C PRO A 318 -6.77 2.38 10.78
N LEU A 319 -7.05 3.59 10.25
CA LEU A 319 -6.76 3.92 8.86
C LEU A 319 -5.25 3.95 8.59
N ALA A 320 -4.48 4.57 9.50
CA ALA A 320 -3.04 4.65 9.41
C ALA A 320 -2.40 3.24 9.44
N GLY A 321 -2.87 2.37 10.34
CA GLY A 321 -2.47 0.96 10.42
C GLY A 321 -2.83 0.17 9.16
N PHE A 322 -4.04 0.37 8.63
CA PHE A 322 -4.47 -0.24 7.36
C PHE A 322 -3.56 0.15 6.19
N LEU A 323 -3.24 1.44 6.07
CA LEU A 323 -2.36 1.94 5.01
C LEU A 323 -0.91 1.45 5.17
N ALA A 324 -0.44 1.31 6.41
CA ALA A 324 0.86 0.72 6.70
C ALA A 324 0.92 -0.75 6.28
N VAL A 325 -0.14 -1.53 6.57
CA VAL A 325 -0.29 -2.93 6.14
C VAL A 325 -0.29 -3.04 4.61
N LEU A 326 -1.05 -2.18 3.91
CA LEU A 326 -1.06 -2.15 2.46
C LEU A 326 0.31 -1.81 1.88
N SER A 327 0.97 -0.80 2.44
CA SER A 327 2.31 -0.38 2.01
C SER A 327 3.35 -1.49 2.25
N PHE A 328 3.21 -2.24 3.35
CA PHE A 328 4.05 -3.38 3.65
C PHE A 328 3.86 -4.50 2.63
N LEU A 329 2.61 -4.85 2.32
CA LEU A 329 2.33 -5.91 1.35
C LEU A 329 2.86 -5.55 -0.04
N ALA A 330 2.68 -4.29 -0.46
CA ALA A 330 3.22 -3.79 -1.71
C ALA A 330 4.76 -3.88 -1.76
N ALA A 331 5.43 -3.47 -0.69
CA ALA A 331 6.90 -3.54 -0.59
C ALA A 331 7.42 -4.98 -0.51
N ALA A 332 6.71 -5.88 0.18
CA ALA A 332 7.08 -7.29 0.30
C ALA A 332 6.93 -8.06 -1.03
N GLN A 333 6.08 -7.57 -1.93
CA GLN A 333 5.86 -8.13 -3.27
C GLN A 333 6.72 -7.46 -4.37
N ASP A 334 7.60 -6.54 -4.00
CA ASP A 334 8.42 -5.78 -4.94
C ASP A 334 9.55 -6.63 -5.53
N LEU A 335 9.24 -7.31 -6.63
CA LEU A 335 10.16 -8.19 -7.32
C LEU A 335 11.28 -7.42 -8.03
N ILE A 336 10.97 -6.30 -8.70
CA ILE A 336 11.96 -5.56 -9.51
C ILE A 336 13.09 -5.09 -8.62
N TYR A 337 12.78 -4.42 -7.52
CA TYR A 337 13.80 -3.88 -6.63
C TYR A 337 14.67 -5.01 -6.05
N SER A 338 14.05 -6.11 -5.63
CA SER A 338 14.78 -7.28 -5.13
C SER A 338 15.70 -7.91 -6.17
N LEU A 339 15.36 -7.85 -7.46
CA LEU A 339 16.21 -8.41 -8.53
C LEU A 339 17.36 -7.48 -8.91
N VAL A 340 17.15 -6.17 -8.81
CA VAL A 340 18.18 -5.18 -9.12
C VAL A 340 19.23 -5.13 -8.01
N VAL A 341 18.82 -5.24 -6.74
CA VAL A 341 19.71 -5.05 -5.59
C VAL A 341 20.14 -6.37 -4.92
N GLY A 342 19.35 -7.44 -5.03
CA GLY A 342 19.67 -8.74 -4.44
C GLY A 342 20.69 -9.53 -5.27
N ILE A 343 21.97 -9.21 -5.10
CA ILE A 343 23.06 -9.86 -5.85
C ILE A 343 23.41 -11.22 -5.21
N ARG A 344 23.38 -11.30 -3.87
CA ARG A 344 23.78 -12.49 -3.13
C ARG A 344 22.59 -13.34 -2.66
N PRO A 345 22.73 -14.67 -2.53
CA PRO A 345 21.67 -15.55 -2.03
C PRO A 345 21.15 -15.16 -0.64
N GLU A 346 22.02 -14.59 0.21
CA GLU A 346 21.68 -14.14 1.57
C GLU A 346 20.80 -12.88 1.57
N GLN A 347 20.62 -12.22 0.42
CA GLN A 347 19.81 -11.01 0.27
C GLN A 347 18.48 -11.28 -0.43
N PHE A 348 18.20 -12.51 -0.83
CA PHE A 348 16.95 -12.80 -1.51
C PHE A 348 15.76 -12.53 -0.58
N THR A 349 14.80 -11.78 -1.11
CA THR A 349 13.45 -11.72 -0.57
C THR A 349 12.65 -12.92 -1.07
N ALA A 350 11.44 -13.13 -0.55
CA ALA A 350 10.57 -14.22 -0.95
C ALA A 350 10.25 -14.16 -2.45
N ALA A 351 9.97 -12.97 -2.98
CA ALA A 351 9.71 -12.77 -4.41
C ALA A 351 10.94 -13.16 -5.26
N GLY A 352 12.13 -12.69 -4.87
CA GLY A 352 13.39 -13.04 -5.56
C GLY A 352 13.72 -14.53 -5.47
N ALA A 353 13.53 -15.14 -4.30
CA ALA A 353 13.74 -16.57 -4.09
C ALA A 353 12.79 -17.42 -4.93
N ILE A 354 11.49 -17.10 -4.95
CA ILE A 354 10.48 -17.79 -5.76
C ILE A 354 10.89 -17.76 -7.23
N LEU A 355 11.25 -16.59 -7.77
CA LEU A 355 11.65 -16.46 -9.17
C LEU A 355 12.89 -17.29 -9.49
N ARG A 356 13.91 -17.24 -8.62
CA ARG A 356 15.16 -17.99 -8.81
C ARG A 356 14.92 -19.49 -8.75
N PHE A 357 14.09 -19.98 -7.83
CA PHE A 357 13.72 -21.38 -7.77
C PHE A 357 12.85 -21.80 -8.95
N ALA A 358 11.90 -20.97 -9.38
CA ALA A 358 11.07 -21.26 -10.56
C ALA A 358 11.91 -21.48 -11.83
N GLY A 359 13.05 -20.79 -11.97
CA GLY A 359 13.96 -20.99 -13.11
C GLY A 359 14.88 -22.20 -13.05
N ILE A 360 15.07 -22.82 -11.88
CA ILE A 360 16.01 -23.94 -11.70
C ILE A 360 15.27 -25.23 -11.34
N ASN A 361 14.31 -25.18 -10.41
CA ASN A 361 13.55 -26.31 -9.87
C ASN A 361 12.16 -25.86 -9.40
N LEU A 362 11.11 -26.23 -10.14
CA LEU A 362 9.71 -25.91 -9.80
C LEU A 362 9.30 -26.38 -8.39
N LEU A 363 9.78 -27.54 -7.93
CA LEU A 363 9.49 -28.07 -6.58
C LEU A 363 10.06 -27.19 -5.44
N GLY A 364 11.02 -26.31 -5.73
CA GLY A 364 11.57 -25.37 -4.75
C GLY A 364 10.66 -24.17 -4.50
N SER A 365 9.91 -23.72 -5.50
CA SER A 365 9.04 -22.53 -5.37
C SER A 365 7.80 -22.82 -4.52
N GLU A 366 7.23 -24.03 -4.63
CA GLU A 366 6.10 -24.48 -3.80
C GLU A 366 6.40 -24.36 -2.30
N LYS A 367 7.63 -24.70 -1.89
CA LYS A 367 8.07 -24.60 -0.51
C LYS A 367 8.15 -23.16 -0.03
N VAL A 368 8.68 -22.24 -0.85
CA VAL A 368 8.74 -20.82 -0.48
C VAL A 368 7.34 -20.22 -0.36
N ILE A 369 6.42 -20.59 -1.27
CA ILE A 369 5.02 -20.17 -1.21
C ILE A 369 4.36 -20.70 0.08
N ALA A 370 4.56 -21.98 0.42
CA ALA A 370 3.98 -22.57 1.62
C ALA A 370 4.53 -21.96 2.93
N VAL A 371 5.83 -21.64 2.98
CA VAL A 371 6.49 -21.14 4.19
C VAL A 371 6.32 -19.62 4.37
N VAL A 372 6.29 -18.85 3.28
CA VAL A 372 6.24 -17.38 3.36
C VAL A 372 4.92 -16.82 2.83
N GLY A 373 4.48 -17.27 1.65
CA GLY A 373 3.28 -16.75 1.00
C GLY A 373 2.00 -17.05 1.78
N LEU A 374 1.77 -18.31 2.13
CA LEU A 374 0.54 -18.75 2.82
C LEU A 374 0.38 -18.11 4.22
N PRO A 375 1.40 -18.06 5.10
CA PRO A 375 1.25 -17.43 6.40
C PRO A 375 0.99 -15.93 6.30
N LEU A 376 1.70 -15.21 5.42
CA LEU A 376 1.44 -13.79 5.19
C LEU A 376 0.01 -13.57 4.68
N PHE A 377 -0.43 -14.36 3.70
CA PHE A 377 -1.79 -14.29 3.17
C PHE A 377 -2.85 -14.51 4.26
N LEU A 378 -2.72 -15.55 5.09
CA LEU A 378 -3.68 -15.85 6.15
C LEU A 378 -3.76 -14.73 7.18
N VAL A 379 -2.62 -14.23 7.65
CA VAL A 379 -2.62 -13.19 8.68
C VAL A 379 -3.14 -11.87 8.12
N PHE A 380 -2.74 -11.47 6.91
CA PHE A 380 -3.30 -10.28 6.30
C PHE A 380 -4.78 -10.42 6.05
N SER A 381 -5.27 -11.57 5.58
CA SER A 381 -6.71 -11.81 5.38
C SER A 381 -7.50 -11.57 6.68
N VAL A 382 -7.01 -12.05 7.82
CA VAL A 382 -7.64 -11.81 9.14
C VAL A 382 -7.62 -10.32 9.49
N ILE A 383 -6.49 -9.63 9.29
CA ILE A 383 -6.36 -8.18 9.54
C ILE A 383 -7.33 -7.39 8.65
N PHE A 384 -7.39 -7.70 7.35
CA PHE A 384 -8.29 -7.05 6.39
C PHE A 384 -9.75 -7.26 6.75
N ILE A 385 -10.15 -8.49 7.09
CA ILE A 385 -11.52 -8.80 7.52
C ILE A 385 -11.88 -8.02 8.79
N ALA A 386 -11.00 -8.00 9.79
CA ALA A 386 -11.21 -7.28 11.03
C ALA A 386 -11.35 -5.76 10.80
N LEU A 387 -10.44 -5.17 10.00
CA LEU A 387 -10.48 -3.75 9.65
C LEU A 387 -11.71 -3.39 8.81
N ARG A 388 -12.12 -4.27 7.90
CA ARG A 388 -13.32 -4.07 7.08
C ARG A 388 -14.56 -3.96 7.96
N ILE A 389 -14.82 -4.99 8.77
CA ILE A 389 -16.01 -5.08 9.62
C ILE A 389 -16.07 -3.94 10.65
N ARG A 390 -14.93 -3.56 11.22
CA ARG A 390 -14.88 -2.60 12.34
C ARG A 390 -14.81 -1.14 11.88
N TYR A 391 -14.10 -0.89 10.78
CA TYR A 391 -13.62 0.46 10.48
C TYR A 391 -13.92 0.89 9.06
N LEU A 392 -13.52 0.12 8.04
CA LEU A 392 -13.71 0.55 6.65
C LEU A 392 -15.19 0.65 6.28
N ASP A 393 -16.05 -0.19 6.86
CA ASP A 393 -17.50 -0.10 6.69
C ASP A 393 -18.09 1.21 7.27
N ARG A 394 -17.37 1.89 8.17
CA ARG A 394 -17.81 3.18 8.75
C ARG A 394 -17.27 4.39 8.00
N LEU A 395 -16.32 4.21 7.08
CA LEU A 395 -15.79 5.29 6.28
C LEU A 395 -16.76 5.61 5.15
N SER A 396 -17.22 6.85 5.11
CA SER A 396 -17.90 7.40 3.95
C SER A 396 -16.98 8.35 3.22
N LEU A 397 -17.04 8.31 1.90
CA LEU A 397 -16.39 9.31 1.07
C LEU A 397 -17.46 10.28 0.58
N GLY A 398 -17.18 11.57 0.66
CA GLY A 398 -17.95 12.50 -0.16
C GLY A 398 -17.34 13.88 -0.22
N ARG A 399 -18.19 14.88 -0.47
CA ARG A 399 -17.77 16.23 -0.83
C ARG A 399 -17.98 17.19 0.34
N GLU A 400 -17.03 18.11 0.49
CA GLU A 400 -17.18 19.22 1.44
C GLU A 400 -18.42 20.06 1.06
N PRO A 401 -19.39 20.29 1.97
CA PRO A 401 -20.58 21.06 1.68
C PRO A 401 -20.20 22.47 1.23
N SER A 402 -20.86 22.97 0.19
CA SER A 402 -20.54 24.30 -0.33
C SER A 402 -20.94 25.38 0.69
N VAL A 403 -20.10 26.40 0.87
CA VAL A 403 -20.28 27.48 1.87
C VAL A 403 -21.66 28.17 1.75
N MET A 404 -22.27 28.19 0.56
CA MET A 404 -23.62 28.75 0.38
C MET A 404 -24.72 27.96 1.11
N GLU A 405 -24.49 26.69 1.40
CA GLU A 405 -25.47 25.82 2.06
C GLU A 405 -25.44 25.96 3.58
N GLN A 406 -24.32 26.39 4.16
CA GLN A 406 -24.17 26.63 5.61
C GLN A 406 -24.73 27.97 6.07
N ALA A 407 -25.08 28.87 5.15
CA ALA A 407 -25.53 30.23 5.46
C ALA A 407 -27.06 30.39 5.53
N LYS A 408 -27.85 29.32 5.38
CA LYS A 408 -29.29 29.37 5.69
C LYS A 408 -29.45 29.20 7.21
N PRO A 409 -29.81 30.26 7.96
CA PRO A 409 -30.24 30.09 9.33
C PRO A 409 -31.53 29.25 9.30
N GLY A 410 -31.55 28.17 10.07
CA GLY A 410 -32.77 27.42 10.37
C GLY A 410 -33.68 28.21 11.30
#